data_AF-A0A528N070-F1
#
_entry.id   AF-A0A528N070-F1
#
_cell.length_a   1.000
_cell.length_b   1.000
_cell.length_c   1.000
_cell.angle_alpha   90.00
_cell.angle_beta   90.00
_cell.angle_gamma   90.00
#
_symmetry.space_group_name_H-M   'P 1'
#
loop_
_entity.id
_entity.type
_entity.pdbx_description
1 polymer ?
#
loop_
_entity_poly.entity_id
_entity_poly.type
_entity_poly.pdbx_seq_one_letter_code
_entity_poly.pdbx_strand_id
1 'polypeptide(L)' 'RANAEIRRISQSRGVTIGSTVAALLAMDGRFACLWAGDSRVYLIRNGSISQISRDHTEVQELLDKGMISAAEA' A
#
# COMPACT_ATOMS: atom_id res chain seq x y z
N ARG A 1 -10.53 9.65 10.91
CA ARG A 1 -11.77 10.29 10.39
C ARG A 1 -12.00 9.99 8.90
N ALA A 2 -10.99 10.08 8.02
CA ALA A 2 -11.15 9.80 6.57
C ALA A 2 -11.71 8.41 6.21
N ASN A 3 -11.09 7.31 6.67
CA ASN A 3 -11.59 5.95 6.34
C ASN A 3 -13.03 5.70 6.81
N ALA A 4 -13.39 6.21 8.01
CA ALA A 4 -14.75 6.10 8.53
C ALA A 4 -15.77 6.88 7.67
N GLU A 5 -15.36 8.01 7.12
CA GLU A 5 -16.19 8.83 6.23
C GLU A 5 -16.40 8.17 4.87
N ILE A 6 -15.35 7.59 4.28
CA ILE A 6 -15.46 6.80 3.04
C ILE A 6 -16.43 5.63 3.25
N ARG A 7 -16.30 4.89 4.36
CA ARG A 7 -17.20 3.79 4.71
C ARG A 7 -18.65 4.25 4.86
N ARG A 8 -18.88 5.38 5.53
CA ARG A 8 -20.22 5.96 5.69
C ARG A 8 -20.85 6.34 4.35
N ILE A 9 -20.08 6.97 3.45
CA ILE A 9 -20.57 7.34 2.12
C ILE A 9 -20.89 6.08 1.30
N SER A 10 -20.00 5.09 1.32
CA SER A 10 -20.21 3.79 0.66
C SER A 10 -21.52 3.14 1.11
N GLN A 11 -21.75 3.07 2.43
CA GLN A 11 -22.99 2.53 3.02
C GLN A 11 -24.22 3.33 2.59
N SER A 12 -24.18 4.66 2.66
CA SER A 12 -25.33 5.51 2.32
C SER A 12 -25.75 5.43 0.84
N ARG A 13 -24.79 5.14 -0.05
CA ARG A 13 -25.02 5.07 -1.50
C ARG A 13 -25.25 3.65 -2.01
N GLY A 14 -25.08 2.63 -1.15
CA GLY A 14 -25.19 1.22 -1.54
C GLY A 14 -24.14 0.79 -2.57
N VAL A 15 -23.03 1.52 -2.70
CA VAL A 15 -21.96 1.23 -3.66
C VAL A 15 -20.63 1.15 -2.94
N THR A 16 -19.77 0.23 -3.39
CA THR A 16 -18.40 0.13 -2.86
C THR A 16 -17.58 1.29 -3.40
N ILE A 17 -17.04 2.09 -2.48
CA ILE A 17 -16.04 3.12 -2.78
C ILE A 17 -14.87 2.97 -1.82
N GLY A 18 -13.69 3.32 -2.29
CA GLY A 18 -12.46 3.20 -1.54
C GLY A 18 -11.33 3.95 -2.22
N SER A 19 -10.22 4.04 -1.53
CA SER A 19 -8.96 4.56 -2.06
C SER A 19 -7.84 3.89 -1.31
N THR A 20 -6.70 3.71 -1.97
CA THR A 20 -5.46 3.33 -1.33
C THR A 20 -4.87 4.52 -0.57
N VAL A 21 -3.92 4.24 0.32
CA VAL A 21 -3.13 5.28 0.98
C VAL A 21 -1.68 4.83 1.09
N ALA A 22 -0.76 5.73 0.83
CA ALA A 22 0.66 5.60 1.13
C ALA A 22 1.13 6.93 1.74
N ALA A 23 1.68 6.88 2.94
CA ALA A 23 2.06 8.06 3.72
C ALA A 23 3.45 7.87 4.33
N LEU A 24 4.22 8.96 4.34
CA LEU A 24 5.55 9.01 4.91
C LEU A 24 5.59 10.11 5.98
N LEU A 25 5.97 9.75 7.21
CA LEU A 25 6.32 10.71 8.26
C LEU A 25 7.84 10.76 8.35
N ALA A 26 8.46 11.87 7.97
CA ALA A 26 9.91 12.03 7.97
C ALA A 26 10.37 13.07 9.00
N MET A 27 11.40 12.74 9.78
CA MET A 27 11.99 13.63 10.80
C MET A 27 13.44 13.20 11.08
N ASP A 28 14.35 14.16 11.20
CA ASP A 28 15.75 13.95 11.58
C ASP A 28 16.46 12.81 10.81
N GLY A 29 16.27 12.76 9.49
CA GLY A 29 16.88 11.76 8.62
C GLY A 29 16.29 10.35 8.74
N ARG A 30 15.19 10.19 9.50
CA ARG A 30 14.42 8.95 9.65
C ARG A 30 13.04 9.11 9.05
N PHE A 31 12.38 7.99 8.78
CA PHE A 31 10.99 8.00 8.37
C PHE A 31 10.20 6.82 8.95
N ALA A 32 8.89 7.00 9.08
CA ALA A 32 7.91 5.93 9.22
C ALA A 32 7.04 5.87 7.97
N CYS A 33 6.83 4.67 7.45
CA CYS A 33 6.00 4.41 6.27
C CYS A 33 4.71 3.73 6.71
N LEU A 34 3.56 4.29 6.34
CA LEU A 34 2.24 3.70 6.55
C LEU A 34 1.53 3.59 5.22
N TRP A 35 0.93 2.44 4.93
CA TRP A 35 0.18 2.24 3.69
C TRP A 35 -0.99 1.27 3.88
N ALA A 36 -1.99 1.39 3.02
CA ALA A 36 -3.05 0.42 2.84
C ALA A 36 -3.47 0.38 1.37
N GLY A 37 -3.37 -0.80 0.75
CA GLY A 37 -3.59 -1.00 -0.68
C GLY A 37 -2.28 -1.26 -1.40
N ASP A 38 -2.23 -0.94 -2.68
CA ASP A 38 -1.13 -1.22 -3.62
C ASP A 38 -0.43 0.06 -4.10
N SER A 39 -0.70 1.20 -3.48
CA SER A 39 0.13 2.39 -3.67
C SER A 39 1.48 2.21 -2.98
N ARG A 40 2.55 2.43 -3.74
CA ARG A 40 3.91 2.04 -3.34
C ARG A 40 4.75 3.20 -2.84
N VAL A 41 5.60 2.92 -1.85
CA VAL A 41 6.66 3.81 -1.38
C VAL A 41 8.00 3.20 -1.75
N TYR A 42 8.85 3.99 -2.40
CA TYR A 42 10.20 3.58 -2.81
C TYR A 42 11.26 4.44 -2.12
N LEU A 43 12.37 3.80 -1.74
CA LEU A 43 13.60 4.47 -1.32
C LEU A 43 14.59 4.44 -2.49
N ILE A 44 15.03 5.62 -2.93
CA ILE A 44 16.12 5.77 -3.90
C ILE A 44 17.37 6.20 -3.14
N ARG A 45 18.40 5.34 -3.12
CA ARG A 45 19.66 5.61 -2.42
C ARG A 45 20.80 4.85 -3.08
N ASN A 46 21.96 5.50 -3.22
CA ASN A 46 23.18 4.91 -3.80
C ASN A 46 22.95 4.27 -5.19
N GLY A 47 22.18 4.95 -6.05
CA GLY A 47 21.87 4.46 -7.40
C GLY A 47 20.92 3.25 -7.44
N SER A 48 20.38 2.82 -6.30
CA SER A 48 19.43 1.70 -6.20
C SER A 48 18.03 2.20 -5.84
N ILE A 49 17.02 1.51 -6.35
CA ILE A 49 15.60 1.70 -5.99
C ILE A 49 15.12 0.47 -5.21
N SER A 50 14.53 0.69 -4.04
CA SER A 50 13.99 -0.39 -3.22
C SER A 50 12.57 -0.05 -2.80
N GLN A 51 11.63 -0.97 -3.05
CA GLN A 51 10.26 -0.83 -2.57
C GLN A 51 10.23 -1.05 -1.06
N ILE A 52 9.66 -0.10 -0.32
CA ILE A 52 9.56 -0.14 1.14
C ILE A 52 8.19 -0.66 1.59
N SER A 53 7.13 -0.33 0.84
CA SER A 53 5.78 -0.85 1.09
C SER A 53 5.62 -2.26 0.50
N ARG A 54 4.70 -3.05 1.03
CA ARG A 54 4.28 -4.34 0.47
C ARG A 54 2.84 -4.24 -0.01
N ASP A 55 2.57 -4.56 -1.25
CA ASP A 55 1.23 -4.41 -1.82
C ASP A 55 0.20 -5.27 -1.06
N HIS A 56 -0.95 -4.69 -0.70
CA HIS A 56 -2.06 -5.45 -0.14
C HIS A 56 -2.96 -5.98 -1.27
N THR A 57 -2.41 -6.86 -2.10
CA THR A 57 -3.08 -7.51 -3.24
C THR A 57 -3.02 -9.03 -3.12
N GLU A 58 -3.97 -9.73 -3.75
CA GLU A 58 -3.99 -11.19 -3.77
C GLU A 58 -2.73 -11.78 -4.43
N VAL A 59 -2.27 -11.18 -5.53
CA VAL A 59 -1.02 -11.57 -6.21
C VAL A 59 0.17 -11.49 -5.25
N GLN A 60 0.27 -10.40 -4.47
CA GLN A 60 1.33 -10.28 -3.46
C GLN A 60 1.22 -11.37 -2.40
N GLU A 61 0.02 -11.69 -1.92
CA GLU A 61 -0.15 -12.80 -0.97
C GLU A 61 0.25 -14.17 -1.55
N LEU A 62 0.00 -14.41 -2.84
CA LEU A 62 0.39 -15.65 -3.52
C LEU A 62 1.92 -15.74 -3.65
N LEU A 63 2.59 -14.63 -4.01
CA LEU A 63 4.05 -14.52 -4.01
C LEU A 63 4.61 -14.82 -2.61
N ASP A 64 4.01 -14.24 -1.59
CA ASP A 64 4.44 -14.37 -0.20
C ASP A 64 4.32 -15.80 0.33
N LYS A 65 3.30 -16.53 -0.16
CA LYS A 65 3.08 -17.95 0.14
C LYS A 65 3.95 -18.87 -0.75
N GLY A 66 4.74 -18.31 -1.65
CA GLY A 66 5.56 -19.06 -2.60
C GLY A 66 4.77 -19.87 -3.62
N MET A 67 3.49 -19.53 -3.82
CA MET A 67 2.62 -20.24 -4.77
C MET A 67 2.84 -19.82 -6.21
N ILE A 68 3.34 -18.59 -6.42
CA ILE A 68 3.76 -18.07 -7.72
C ILE A 68 5.14 -17.44 -7.55
N SER A 69 5.93 -17.45 -8.61
CA SER A 69 7.20 -16.74 -8.70
C SER A 69 6.98 -15.28 -9.10
N ALA A 70 7.98 -14.43 -8.85
CA ALA A 70 7.94 -13.03 -9.28
C ALA A 70 7.84 -12.86 -10.81
N ALA A 71 8.17 -13.89 -11.60
CA ALA A 71 8.01 -13.87 -13.05
C ALA A 71 6.58 -14.21 -13.52
N GLU A 72 5.76 -14.78 -12.64
CA GLU A 72 4.37 -15.17 -12.89
C GLU A 72 3.35 -14.15 -12.35
N ALA A 73 3.83 -13.16 -11.59
CA ALA A 73 3.06 -12.02 -11.07
C ALA A 73 3.05 -10.84 -12.05
#